data_AF-A0A7W0ELI4-F1
#
_entry.id   AF-A0A7W0ELI4-F1
#
_cell.length_a   1.000
_cell.length_b   1.000
_cell.length_c   1.000
_cell.angle_alpha   90.00
_cell.angle_beta   90.00
_cell.angle_gamma   90.00
#
_symmetry.space_group_name_H-M   'P 1'
#
loop_
_entity.id
_entity.type
_entity.pdbx_description
1 polymer ?
#
loop_
_entity_poly.entity_id
_entity_poly.type
_entity_poly.pdbx_seq_one_letter_code
_entity_poly.pdbx_strand_id
1 'polypeptide(L)'
;MASKNDVTMVVMTAMDRFLDLQAEHLTSLQTGCLTKIDQWFEDRQLIAGHLRQALAEIPSSGIAQETRNLMLDKLSCILEREKILSDIAKQQHSSLGETLSSLRRGKKALNGYGPAPTPSPQFVNHTR
;
A
#
# COMPACT_ATOMS: atom_id res chain seq x y z
N MET A 1 30.12 -22.19 11.06
CA MET A 1 30.66 -20.86 10.70
C MET A 1 30.31 -20.61 9.25
N ALA A 2 29.35 -19.72 8.96
CA ALA A 2 29.02 -19.36 7.58
C ALA A 2 30.21 -18.61 6.96
N SER A 3 30.52 -18.88 5.68
CA SER A 3 31.58 -18.17 4.97
C SER A 3 31.18 -16.71 4.76
N LYS A 4 32.15 -15.77 4.68
CA LYS A 4 31.86 -14.34 4.41
C LYS A 4 31.08 -14.13 3.11
N ASN A 5 31.30 -15.03 2.14
CA ASN A 5 30.57 -15.04 0.88
C ASN A 5 29.10 -15.46 1.05
N ASP A 6 28.79 -16.30 2.04
CA ASP A 6 27.42 -16.77 2.29
C ASP A 6 26.54 -15.64 2.86
N VAL A 7 27.04 -14.89 3.85
CA VAL A 7 26.29 -13.78 4.47
C VAL A 7 25.97 -12.69 3.44
N THR A 8 26.97 -12.36 2.61
CA THR A 8 26.82 -11.37 1.54
C THR A 8 25.74 -11.79 0.53
N MET A 9 25.74 -13.06 0.12
CA MET A 9 24.74 -13.60 -0.80
C MET A 9 23.33 -13.59 -0.20
N VAL A 10 23.21 -13.88 1.10
CA VAL A 10 21.93 -13.82 1.83
C VAL A 10 21.37 -12.40 1.86
N VAL A 11 22.19 -11.39 2.18
CA VAL A 11 21.78 -9.98 2.16
C VAL A 11 21.30 -9.58 0.77
N MET A 12 22.06 -9.91 -0.27
CA MET A 12 21.72 -9.60 -1.66
C MET A 12 20.40 -10.24 -2.09
N THR A 13 20.20 -11.51 -1.75
CA THR A 13 18.96 -12.25 -2.04
C THR A 13 17.76 -11.63 -1.32
N ALA A 14 17.93 -11.19 -0.07
CA ALA A 14 16.87 -10.51 0.67
C ALA A 14 16.49 -9.15 0.05
N MET A 15 17.49 -8.39 -0.42
CA MET A 15 17.25 -7.12 -1.15
C MET A 15 16.50 -7.36 -2.47
N ASP A 16 16.89 -8.39 -3.23
CA ASP A 16 16.21 -8.74 -4.49
C ASP A 16 14.76 -9.12 -4.27
N ARG A 17 14.48 -9.98 -3.29
CA ARG A 17 13.11 -10.34 -2.91
C ARG A 17 12.28 -9.13 -2.50
N PHE A 18 12.88 -8.16 -1.80
CA PHE A 18 12.18 -6.95 -1.42
C PHE A 18 11.83 -6.07 -2.64
N LEU A 19 12.75 -5.97 -3.60
CA LEU A 19 12.53 -5.25 -4.85
C LEU A 19 11.44 -5.90 -5.71
N ASP A 20 11.41 -7.23 -5.78
CA ASP A 20 10.38 -7.99 -6.49
C ASP A 20 9.00 -7.78 -5.86
N LEU A 21 8.93 -7.84 -4.53
CA LEU A 21 7.70 -7.57 -3.79
C LEU A 21 7.20 -6.14 -4.05
N GLN A 22 8.08 -5.13 -4.02
CA GLN A 22 7.72 -3.76 -4.37
C GLN A 22 7.20 -3.61 -5.80
N ALA A 23 7.75 -4.38 -6.75
CA ALA A 23 7.29 -4.37 -8.14
C ALA A 23 5.88 -4.98 -8.27
N GLU A 24 5.58 -6.07 -7.56
CA GLU A 24 4.23 -6.64 -7.50
C GLU A 24 3.23 -5.62 -6.92
N HIS A 25 3.60 -4.94 -5.84
CA HIS A 25 2.73 -3.95 -5.20
C HIS A 25 2.44 -2.77 -6.14
N LEU A 26 3.47 -2.25 -6.82
CA LEU A 26 3.32 -1.16 -7.79
C LEU A 26 2.39 -1.56 -8.94
N THR A 27 2.58 -2.75 -9.50
CA THR A 27 1.75 -3.28 -10.59
C THR A 27 0.29 -3.44 -10.15
N SER A 28 0.09 -3.94 -8.93
CA SER A 28 -1.23 -4.15 -8.34
C SER A 28 -1.95 -2.83 -8.06
N LEU A 29 -1.23 -1.81 -7.58
CA LEU A 29 -1.76 -0.46 -7.40
C LEU A 29 -2.13 0.20 -8.73
N GLN A 30 -1.29 0.04 -9.76
CA GLN A 30 -1.56 0.57 -11.11
C GLN A 30 -2.80 -0.06 -11.76
N THR A 31 -3.03 -1.35 -11.50
CA THR A 31 -4.16 -2.11 -12.05
C THR A 31 -5.42 -2.06 -11.16
N GLY A 32 -5.34 -1.42 -9.99
CA GLY A 32 -6.44 -1.37 -9.02
C GLY A 32 -6.74 -2.70 -8.32
N CYS A 33 -5.85 -3.69 -8.42
CA CYS A 33 -6.02 -5.01 -7.83
C CYS A 33 -5.47 -5.04 -6.39
N LEU A 34 -6.28 -4.62 -5.42
CA LEU A 34 -5.85 -4.51 -4.00
C LEU A 34 -6.28 -5.69 -3.12
N THR A 35 -6.60 -6.84 -3.71
CA THR A 35 -7.16 -7.99 -3.00
C THR A 35 -6.22 -8.62 -1.98
N LYS A 36 -4.93 -8.32 -2.04
CA LYS A 36 -3.87 -8.88 -1.18
C LYS A 36 -3.23 -7.85 -0.26
N ILE A 37 -3.81 -6.66 -0.10
CA ILE A 37 -3.16 -5.55 0.60
C ILE A 37 -2.83 -5.87 2.06
N ASP A 38 -3.63 -6.72 2.71
CA ASP A 38 -3.38 -7.17 4.08
C ASP A 38 -2.16 -8.09 4.15
N GLN A 39 -2.01 -9.01 3.19
CA GLN A 39 -0.86 -9.91 3.08
C GLN A 39 0.44 -9.15 2.80
N TRP A 40 0.37 -8.06 2.03
CA TRP A 40 1.53 -7.25 1.68
C TRP A 40 2.25 -6.69 2.90
N PHE A 41 1.52 -6.33 3.96
CA PHE A 41 2.14 -5.84 5.18
C PHE A 41 2.95 -6.94 5.88
N GLU A 42 2.39 -8.16 5.96
CA GLU A 42 3.07 -9.30 6.57
C GLU A 42 4.32 -9.68 5.80
N ASP A 43 4.23 -9.80 4.48
CA ASP A 43 5.35 -10.17 3.61
C ASP A 43 6.49 -9.14 3.70
N ARG A 44 6.13 -7.85 3.77
CA ARG A 44 7.09 -6.76 3.97
C ARG A 44 7.79 -6.85 5.31
N GLN A 45 7.06 -7.10 6.39
CA GLN A 45 7.65 -7.24 7.72
C GLN A 45 8.60 -8.44 7.79
N LEU A 46 8.21 -9.56 7.18
CA LEU A 46 9.03 -10.76 7.12
C LEU A 46 10.36 -10.51 6.39
N ILE A 47 10.31 -9.96 5.18
CA ILE A 47 11.53 -9.70 4.39
C ILE A 47 12.38 -8.60 5.03
N ALA A 48 11.77 -7.56 5.61
CA ALA A 48 12.50 -6.53 6.35
C ALA A 48 13.20 -7.10 7.60
N GLY A 49 12.56 -8.05 8.29
CA GLY A 49 13.16 -8.80 9.40
C GLY A 49 14.39 -9.58 8.95
N HIS A 50 14.28 -10.35 7.87
CA HIS A 50 15.41 -11.09 7.28
C HIS A 50 16.54 -10.16 6.85
N LEU A 51 16.22 -9.03 6.21
CA LEU A 51 17.22 -8.06 5.78
C LEU A 51 17.95 -7.44 6.98
N ARG A 52 17.22 -7.08 8.05
CA ARG A 52 17.81 -6.53 9.27
C ARG A 52 18.75 -7.53 9.94
N GLN A 53 18.34 -8.79 10.03
CA GLN A 53 19.18 -9.85 10.59
C GLN A 53 20.44 -10.05 9.73
N ALA A 54 20.29 -10.17 8.41
CA ALA A 54 21.39 -10.39 7.50
C ALA A 54 22.40 -9.22 7.51
N LEU A 55 21.92 -7.98 7.63
CA LEU A 55 22.77 -6.79 7.78
C LEU A 55 23.53 -6.78 9.11
N ALA A 56 22.95 -7.27 10.20
CA ALA A 56 23.61 -7.37 11.49
C ALA A 56 24.73 -8.42 11.52
N GLU A 57 24.64 -9.44 10.66
CA GLU A 57 25.63 -10.50 10.51
C GLU A 57 26.79 -10.13 9.59
N ILE A 58 26.74 -8.96 8.92
CA ILE A 58 27.83 -8.49 8.07
C ILE A 58 29.09 -8.33 8.94
N PRO A 59 30.17 -9.07 8.61
CA PRO A 59 31.38 -9.03 9.41
C PRO A 59 32.02 -7.64 9.33
N SER A 60 32.58 -7.18 10.46
CA SER A 60 33.33 -5.92 10.56
C SER A 60 34.57 -5.89 9.66
N SER A 61 35.06 -7.07 9.27
CA SER A 61 36.08 -7.21 8.24
C SER A 61 35.46 -6.83 6.88
N GLY A 62 35.93 -5.73 6.31
CA GLY A 62 35.29 -5.03 5.19
C GLY A 62 34.75 -5.93 4.07
N ILE A 63 33.57 -5.54 3.59
CA ILE A 63 32.97 -6.03 2.35
C ILE A 63 33.83 -5.55 1.17
N ALA A 64 34.00 -6.37 0.14
CA ALA A 64 34.60 -5.93 -1.11
C ALA A 64 33.87 -4.69 -1.68
N GLN A 65 34.63 -3.73 -2.22
CA GLN A 65 34.08 -2.45 -2.65
C GLN A 65 32.99 -2.60 -3.72
N GLU A 66 33.16 -3.53 -4.67
CA GLU A 66 32.18 -3.80 -5.72
C GLU A 66 30.84 -4.29 -5.15
N THR A 67 30.88 -5.26 -4.26
CA THR A 67 29.71 -5.77 -3.54
C THR A 67 29.02 -4.67 -2.74
N ARG A 68 29.79 -3.82 -2.06
CA ARG A 68 29.25 -2.69 -1.31
C ARG A 68 28.52 -1.70 -2.22
N ASN A 69 29.11 -1.34 -3.36
CA ASN A 69 28.46 -0.45 -4.32
C ASN A 69 27.15 -1.05 -4.82
N LEU A 70 27.14 -2.34 -5.16
CA LEU A 70 25.94 -3.03 -5.61
C LEU A 70 24.83 -3.05 -4.53
N MET A 71 25.19 -3.26 -3.26
CA MET A 71 24.25 -3.16 -2.14
C MET A 71 23.67 -1.75 -1.99
N LEU A 72 24.50 -0.72 -2.15
CA LEU A 72 24.06 0.68 -2.09
C LEU A 72 23.11 1.05 -3.23
N ASP A 73 23.37 0.55 -4.44
CA ASP A 73 22.50 0.75 -5.59
C ASP A 73 21.13 0.10 -5.35
N LYS A 74 21.10 -1.13 -4.84
CA LYS A 74 19.85 -1.81 -4.48
C LYS A 74 19.09 -1.10 -3.37
N LEU A 75 19.77 -0.64 -2.32
CA LEU A 75 19.15 0.14 -1.24
C LEU A 75 18.56 1.46 -1.76
N SER A 76 19.27 2.15 -2.65
CA SER A 76 18.76 3.37 -3.29
C SER A 76 17.47 3.08 -4.05
N CYS A 77 17.43 1.98 -4.82
CA CYS A 77 16.24 1.57 -5.56
C CYS A 77 15.07 1.21 -4.63
N ILE A 78 15.34 0.49 -3.54
CA ILE A 78 14.32 0.14 -2.53
C ILE A 78 13.71 1.41 -1.93
N LEU A 79 14.52 2.39 -1.55
CA LEU A 79 14.07 3.65 -0.94
C LEU A 79 13.26 4.49 -1.92
N GLU A 80 13.69 4.57 -3.18
CA GLU A 80 12.96 5.29 -4.22
C GLU A 80 11.58 4.67 -4.49
N ARG A 81 11.51 3.34 -4.64
CA ARG A 81 10.24 2.63 -4.82
C ARG A 81 9.32 2.76 -3.61
N GLU A 82 9.88 2.78 -2.41
CA GLU A 82 9.10 2.96 -1.19
C GLU A 82 8.48 4.35 -1.10
N LYS A 83 9.22 5.38 -1.53
CA LYS A 83 8.68 6.74 -1.64
C LYS A 83 7.50 6.78 -2.60
N ILE A 84 7.63 6.18 -3.79
CA ILE A 84 6.55 6.11 -4.78
C ILE A 84 5.32 5.41 -4.19
N LEU A 85 5.52 4.24 -3.56
CA LEU A 85 4.43 3.49 -2.92
C LEU A 85 3.73 4.29 -1.81
N SER A 86 4.50 5.03 -1.00
CA SER A 86 3.95 5.91 0.04
C SER A 86 3.09 7.03 -0.55
N ASP A 87 3.57 7.67 -1.63
CA ASP A 87 2.86 8.77 -2.27
C ASP A 87 1.57 8.29 -2.94
N ILE A 88 1.59 7.13 -3.60
CA ILE A 88 0.38 6.49 -4.16
C ILE A 88 -0.60 6.16 -3.04
N ALA A 89 -0.14 5.56 -1.94
CA ALA A 89 -1.02 5.21 -0.82
C ALA A 89 -1.71 6.43 -0.21
N LYS A 90 -0.99 7.55 -0.04
CA LYS A 90 -1.56 8.82 0.43
C LYS A 90 -2.61 9.36 -0.53
N GLN A 91 -2.33 9.34 -1.83
CA GLN A 91 -3.26 9.81 -2.86
C GLN A 91 -4.55 8.97 -2.87
N GLN A 92 -4.43 7.65 -2.79
CA GLN A 92 -5.57 6.73 -2.73
C GLN A 92 -6.40 6.95 -1.45
N HIS A 93 -5.75 7.15 -0.30
CA HIS A 93 -6.45 7.46 0.94
C HIS A 93 -7.27 8.76 0.84
N SER A 94 -6.70 9.81 0.25
CA SER A 94 -7.43 11.07 0.02
C SER A 94 -8.64 10.87 -0.90
N SER A 95 -8.45 10.18 -2.04
CA SER A 95 -9.52 9.91 -3.00
C SER A 95 -10.66 9.07 -2.42
N LEU A 96 -10.34 8.06 -1.61
CA LEU A 96 -11.33 7.26 -0.89
C LEU A 96 -12.10 8.11 0.14
N GLY A 97 -11.42 9.02 0.84
CA GLY A 97 -12.05 9.96 1.76
C GLY A 97 -13.06 10.89 1.07
N GLU A 98 -12.71 11.40 -0.10
CA GLU A 98 -13.60 12.22 -0.94
C GLU A 98 -14.79 11.43 -1.47
N THR A 99 -14.54 10.19 -1.93
CA THR A 99 -15.58 9.27 -2.41
C THR A 99 -16.57 8.95 -1.30
N LEU A 100 -16.09 8.58 -0.11
CA LEU A 100 -16.92 8.30 1.05
C LEU A 100 -17.75 9.52 1.46
N SER A 101 -17.15 10.71 1.44
CA SER A 101 -17.84 11.97 1.73
C SER A 101 -18.96 12.24 0.72
N SER A 102 -18.70 11.97 -0.56
CA SER A 102 -19.69 12.10 -1.63
C SER A 102 -20.83 11.10 -1.49
N LEU A 103 -20.53 9.84 -1.16
CA LEU A 103 -21.54 8.81 -0.87
C LEU A 103 -22.39 9.18 0.35
N ARG A 104 -21.80 9.73 1.41
CA ARG A 104 -22.53 10.22 2.59
C ARG A 104 -23.48 11.37 2.23
N ARG A 105 -23.03 12.31 1.39
CA ARG A 105 -23.88 13.40 0.88
C ARG A 105 -25.01 12.87 0.02
N GLY A 106 -24.74 11.94 -0.90
CA GLY A 106 -25.75 11.27 -1.72
C GLY A 106 -26.78 10.54 -0.87
N LYS A 107 -26.35 9.78 0.13
CA LYS A 107 -27.24 9.12 1.11
C LYS A 107 -28.11 10.13 1.87
N LYS A 108 -27.52 11.25 2.32
CA LYS A 108 -28.29 12.32 3.01
C LYS A 108 -29.32 12.97 2.08
N ALA A 109 -28.96 13.20 0.80
CA ALA A 109 -29.89 13.70 -0.19
C ALA A 109 -31.06 12.73 -0.39
N LEU A 110 -30.79 11.44 -0.63
CA LEU A 110 -31.82 10.41 -0.77
C LEU A 110 -32.75 10.32 0.44
N ASN A 111 -32.19 10.40 1.66
CA ASN A 111 -33.00 10.41 2.87
C ASN A 111 -33.82 11.71 3.05
N GLY A 112 -33.34 12.84 2.52
CA GLY A 112 -34.05 14.12 2.53
C GLY A 112 -35.20 14.17 1.50
N TYR A 113 -35.09 13.40 0.42
CA TYR A 113 -36.19 13.12 -0.52
C TYR A 113 -37.10 11.99 -0.01
N GLY A 114 -37.45 11.99 1.28
CA GLY A 114 -38.42 11.05 1.86
C GLY A 114 -39.67 10.90 0.99
N PRO A 115 -40.41 9.78 1.09
CA PRO A 115 -41.48 9.42 0.16
C PRO A 115 -42.39 10.63 -0.07
N ALA A 116 -42.59 10.98 -1.35
CA ALA A 116 -43.40 12.13 -1.73
C ALA A 116 -44.67 12.14 -0.90
N PRO A 117 -45.04 13.27 -0.26
CA PRO A 117 -46.27 13.32 0.53
C PRO A 117 -47.41 12.90 -0.40
N THR A 118 -48.02 11.76 -0.11
CA THR A 118 -49.23 11.30 -0.79
C THR A 118 -50.22 12.46 -0.70
N PRO A 119 -50.72 13.01 -1.83
CA PRO A 119 -51.71 14.06 -1.76
C PRO A 119 -52.95 13.48 -1.10
N SER A 120 -53.23 13.90 0.14
CA SER A 120 -54.47 13.58 0.82
C SER A 120 -55.62 14.13 -0.06
N PRO A 121 -56.58 13.31 -0.48
CA PRO A 121 -57.72 13.81 -1.26
C PRO A 121 -58.50 14.80 -0.40
N GLN A 122 -58.44 16.08 -0.77
CA GLN A 122 -59.30 17.09 -0.18
C GLN A 122 -60.73 16.85 -0.71
N PHE A 123 -61.59 16.27 0.12
CA PHE A 123 -63.02 16.28 -0.15
C PHE A 123 -63.52 17.72 0.00
N VAL A 124 -63.78 18.36 -1.14
CA VAL A 124 -64.40 19.69 -1.20
C VAL A 124 -65.88 19.52 -0.90
N ASN A 125 -66.27 19.62 0.36
CA ASN A 125 -67.69 19.66 0.74
C ASN A 125 -68.30 20.96 0.21
N HIS A 126 -69.05 20.86 -0.89
CA HIS A 126 -69.95 21.90 -1.36
C HIS A 126 -71.20 21.86 -0.47
N THR A 127 -71.21 22.61 0.62
CA THR A 127 -72.46 22.97 1.30
C THR A 127 -73.08 24.17 0.59
N ARG A 128 -74.29 23.93 0.09
CA ARG A 128 -75.16 24.85 -0.65
C ARG A 128 -75.97 25.72 0.31
#